data_AF-A0A8S8YZP1-F1
#
_entry.id   AF-A0A8S8YZP1-F1
#
_cell.length_a   1.000
_cell.length_b   1.000
_cell.length_c   1.000
_cell.angle_alpha   90.00
_cell.angle_beta   90.00
_cell.angle_gamma   90.00
#
_symmetry.space_group_name_H-M   'P 1'
#
loop_
_entity.id
_entity.type
_entity.pdbx_description
1 polymer ?
#
loop_
_entity_poly.entity_id
_entity_poly.type
_entity_poly.pdbx_seq_one_letter_code
_entity_poly.pdbx_strand_id
1 'polypeptide(L)'
;MDGLAPLASVDLVDKTDESGKHISPAVPEGVKNYLIDIDGTVGEDIPNEEAHRMATAEAYPDAIETINGWHGEGHQICFFTARTEEHREVTEAWLDEKGFRYHTLLMGKPRGGNYHWIDNHVVRATRYSSRFTDLVKRNVEIEVFDDE
;
A
#
# COMPACT_ATOMS: atom_id res chain seq x y z
N MET A 1 12.00 -0.92 -23.85
CA MET A 1 12.37 0.28 -23.10
C MET A 1 12.51 -0.18 -21.66
N ASP A 2 13.66 0.10 -21.07
CA ASP A 2 14.18 -0.58 -19.90
C ASP A 2 13.17 -0.55 -18.74
N GLY A 3 12.69 -1.75 -18.36
CA GLY A 3 11.83 -1.90 -17.20
C GLY A 3 12.56 -1.34 -15.99
N LEU A 4 11.88 -0.44 -15.26
CA LEU A 4 12.39 0.08 -14.00
C LEU A 4 12.91 -1.09 -13.16
N ALA A 5 14.20 -1.08 -12.86
CA ALA A 5 14.74 -1.98 -11.84
C ALA A 5 13.91 -1.78 -10.56
N PRO A 6 13.46 -2.85 -9.88
CA PRO A 6 12.80 -2.69 -8.59
C PRO A 6 13.73 -1.88 -7.69
N LEU A 7 13.29 -0.72 -7.22
CA LEU A 7 14.01 0.04 -6.20
C LEU A 7 14.20 -0.89 -5.00
N ALA A 8 15.40 -0.90 -4.42
CA ALA A 8 15.82 -1.87 -3.43
C ALA A 8 14.77 -2.01 -2.30
N SER A 9 14.21 -3.21 -2.16
CA SER A 9 13.33 -3.58 -1.05
C SER A 9 14.10 -3.56 0.26
N VAL A 10 13.42 -3.37 1.38
CA VAL A 10 14.04 -3.44 2.72
C VAL A 10 14.67 -4.82 2.93
N ASP A 11 15.85 -4.85 3.55
CA ASP A 11 16.45 -6.09 4.02
C ASP A 11 15.58 -6.68 5.13
N LEU A 12 14.99 -7.84 4.87
CA LEU A 12 14.17 -8.54 5.85
C LEU A 12 15.04 -9.14 6.95
N VAL A 13 14.48 -9.20 8.16
CA VAL A 13 15.13 -9.76 9.34
C VAL A 13 14.61 -11.17 9.56
N ASP A 14 15.51 -12.14 9.58
CA ASP A 14 15.19 -13.53 9.92
C ASP A 14 14.59 -13.62 11.32
N LYS A 15 13.58 -14.50 11.45
CA LYS A 15 12.88 -14.74 12.71
C LYS A 15 12.83 -16.22 13.01
N THR A 16 12.86 -16.54 14.31
CA THR A 16 12.61 -17.89 14.83
C THR A 16 11.52 -17.83 15.90
N ASP A 17 10.77 -18.90 16.05
CA ASP A 17 9.83 -19.07 17.16
C ASP A 17 10.54 -19.44 18.47
N GLU A 18 9.77 -19.63 19.54
CA GLU A 18 10.28 -20.01 20.87
C GLU A 18 11.00 -21.36 20.89
N SER A 19 10.74 -22.23 19.89
CA SER A 19 11.40 -23.53 19.74
C SER A 19 12.69 -23.46 18.92
N GLY A 20 13.05 -22.27 18.41
CA GLY A 20 14.22 -22.06 17.56
C GLY A 20 14.00 -22.43 16.09
N LYS A 21 12.75 -22.70 15.68
CA LYS A 21 12.42 -22.98 14.28
C LYS A 21 12.26 -21.67 13.51
N HIS A 22 12.79 -21.60 12.30
CA HIS A 22 12.60 -20.45 11.41
C HIS A 22 11.11 -20.24 11.09
N ILE A 23 10.68 -18.99 11.18
CA ILE A 23 9.36 -18.50 10.77
C ILE A 23 9.51 -17.45 9.67
N SER A 24 8.40 -16.95 9.12
CA SER A 24 8.41 -15.89 8.12
C SER A 24 9.23 -14.69 8.60
N PRO A 25 10.12 -14.14 7.76
CA PRO A 25 10.94 -13.00 8.15
C PRO A 25 10.07 -11.75 8.31
N ALA A 26 10.60 -10.75 9.02
CA ALA A 26 9.88 -9.51 9.30
C ALA A 26 10.62 -8.30 8.73
N VAL A 27 9.91 -7.20 8.53
CA VAL A 27 10.57 -5.90 8.35
C VAL A 27 11.33 -5.50 9.63
N PRO A 28 12.39 -4.68 9.53
CA PRO A 28 13.11 -4.19 10.70
C PRO A 28 12.22 -3.47 11.71
N GLU A 29 12.67 -3.38 12.97
CA GLU A 29 11.93 -2.65 14.00
C GLU A 29 11.71 -1.19 13.61
N GLY A 30 10.50 -0.68 13.85
CA GLY A 30 10.10 0.68 13.47
C GLY A 30 9.75 0.85 11.99
N VAL A 31 10.10 -0.10 11.12
CA VAL A 31 9.74 -0.10 9.70
C VAL A 31 8.34 -0.67 9.52
N LYS A 32 7.56 -0.07 8.62
CA LYS A 32 6.24 -0.56 8.22
C LYS A 32 6.25 -0.99 6.76
N ASN A 33 5.39 -1.95 6.45
CA ASN A 33 5.03 -2.31 5.09
C ASN A 33 3.61 -1.81 4.80
N TYR A 34 3.51 -0.70 4.06
CA TYR A 34 2.23 -0.08 3.72
C TYR A 34 1.66 -0.68 2.45
N LEU A 35 0.40 -1.09 2.51
CA LEU A 35 -0.41 -1.44 1.34
C LEU A 35 -1.43 -0.33 1.13
N ILE A 36 -1.26 0.42 0.05
CA ILE A 36 -1.97 1.67 -0.20
C ILE A 36 -2.82 1.53 -1.46
N ASP A 37 -4.10 1.84 -1.35
CA ASP A 37 -5.02 1.87 -2.49
C ASP A 37 -4.73 3.07 -3.41
N ILE A 38 -5.15 3.00 -4.68
CA ILE A 38 -4.89 4.10 -5.64
C ILE A 38 -6.13 4.98 -5.79
N ASP A 39 -7.11 4.50 -6.53
CA ASP A 39 -8.30 5.25 -6.94
C ASP A 39 -9.14 5.65 -5.71
N GLY A 40 -9.44 6.95 -5.60
CA GLY A 40 -10.17 7.50 -4.45
C GLY A 40 -9.35 7.57 -3.16
N THR A 41 -8.09 7.15 -3.18
CA THR A 41 -7.20 7.17 -2.02
C THR A 41 -6.04 8.14 -2.22
N VAL A 42 -5.18 7.95 -3.22
CA VAL A 42 -4.04 8.86 -3.50
C VAL A 42 -4.28 9.79 -4.68
N GLY A 43 -5.40 9.62 -5.37
CA GLY A 43 -5.87 10.47 -6.45
C GLY A 43 -7.36 10.30 -6.66
N GLU A 44 -7.86 10.87 -7.76
CA GLU A 44 -9.27 10.76 -8.14
C GLU A 44 -9.78 9.31 -8.14
N ASP A 45 -11.06 9.13 -7.81
CA ASP A 45 -11.73 7.83 -7.88
C ASP A 45 -12.10 7.51 -9.33
N ILE A 46 -11.31 6.65 -9.96
CA ILE A 46 -11.50 6.20 -11.35
C ILE A 46 -11.89 4.72 -11.37
N PRO A 47 -13.13 4.39 -11.78
CA PRO A 47 -13.51 2.99 -11.97
C PRO A 47 -12.84 2.41 -13.22
N ASN A 48 -12.62 1.10 -13.25
CA ASN A 48 -12.05 0.39 -14.42
C ASN A 48 -12.88 0.63 -15.69
N GLU A 49 -14.19 0.79 -15.56
CA GLU A 49 -15.11 1.09 -16.66
C GLU A 49 -14.83 2.45 -17.33
N GLU A 50 -14.08 3.34 -16.67
CA GLU A 50 -13.68 4.65 -17.19
C GLU A 50 -12.15 4.76 -17.32
N ALA A 51 -11.47 3.69 -17.70
CA ALA A 51 -10.00 3.61 -17.82
C ALA A 51 -9.35 4.76 -18.62
N HIS A 52 -10.07 5.36 -19.56
CA HIS A 52 -9.61 6.53 -20.33
C HIS A 52 -9.26 7.75 -19.45
N ARG A 53 -9.76 7.83 -18.22
CA ARG A 53 -9.46 8.90 -17.25
C ARG A 53 -8.20 8.64 -16.43
N MET A 54 -7.71 7.40 -16.37
CA MET A 54 -6.63 7.01 -15.46
C MET A 54 -5.32 7.78 -15.71
N ALA A 55 -4.99 8.05 -16.98
CA ALA A 55 -3.75 8.72 -17.35
C ALA A 55 -3.70 10.19 -16.90
N THR A 56 -4.85 10.87 -16.84
CA THR A 56 -4.92 12.30 -16.55
C THR A 56 -5.52 12.60 -15.18
N ALA A 57 -5.83 11.58 -14.39
CA ALA A 57 -6.39 11.73 -13.05
C ALA A 57 -5.49 12.63 -12.19
N GLU A 58 -6.06 13.52 -11.40
CA GLU A 58 -5.28 14.30 -10.44
C GLU A 58 -4.90 13.46 -9.22
N ALA A 59 -3.66 13.65 -8.76
CA ALA A 59 -3.17 13.07 -7.52
C ALA A 59 -3.42 14.04 -6.37
N TYR A 60 -3.61 13.51 -5.16
CA TYR A 60 -3.72 14.34 -3.97
C TYR A 60 -2.31 14.76 -3.51
N PRO A 61 -2.00 16.07 -3.45
CA PRO A 61 -0.63 16.53 -3.17
C PRO A 61 -0.10 16.10 -1.80
N ASP A 62 -0.97 16.04 -0.79
CA ASP A 62 -0.66 15.59 0.56
C ASP A 62 -0.36 14.08 0.63
N ALA A 63 -0.97 13.27 -0.24
CA ALA A 63 -0.64 11.86 -0.40
C ALA A 63 0.78 11.69 -0.94
N ILE A 64 1.16 12.46 -1.96
CA ILE A 64 2.51 12.43 -2.55
C ILE A 64 3.55 12.77 -1.46
N GLU A 65 3.35 13.88 -0.74
CA GLU A 65 4.25 14.32 0.31
C GLU A 65 4.39 13.25 1.42
N THR A 66 3.27 12.75 1.93
CA THR A 66 3.24 11.80 3.04
C THR A 66 3.88 10.47 2.67
N ILE A 67 3.52 9.90 1.52
CA ILE A 67 4.03 8.59 1.07
C ILE A 67 5.53 8.68 0.75
N ASN A 68 5.97 9.76 0.10
CA ASN A 68 7.38 9.97 -0.17
C ASN A 68 8.19 10.21 1.12
N GLY A 69 7.58 10.82 2.14
CA GLY A 69 8.13 10.92 3.49
C GLY A 69 8.36 9.55 4.11
N TRP A 70 7.32 8.70 4.17
CA TRP A 70 7.43 7.32 4.66
C TRP A 70 8.48 6.51 3.90
N HIS A 71 8.54 6.64 2.57
CA HIS A 71 9.58 6.02 1.76
C HIS A 71 10.98 6.52 2.18
N GLY A 72 11.15 7.84 2.40
CA GLY A 72 12.41 8.42 2.85
C GLY A 72 12.85 7.97 4.24
N GLU A 73 11.89 7.62 5.11
CA GLU A 73 12.10 7.03 6.43
C GLU A 73 12.46 5.54 6.38
N GLY A 74 12.50 4.94 5.18
CA GLY A 74 12.84 3.53 4.97
C GLY A 74 11.64 2.57 5.07
N HIS A 75 10.41 3.07 5.11
CA HIS A 75 9.22 2.23 5.03
C HIS A 75 9.05 1.61 3.65
N GLN A 76 8.48 0.41 3.61
CA GLN A 76 8.10 -0.25 2.36
C GLN A 76 6.73 0.27 1.91
N ILE A 77 6.67 0.68 0.65
CA ILE A 77 5.47 1.24 0.02
C ILE A 77 5.04 0.33 -1.10
N CYS A 78 3.91 -0.35 -0.91
CA CYS A 78 3.25 -1.16 -1.92
C CYS A 78 1.93 -0.47 -2.30
N PHE A 79 1.77 -0.11 -3.57
CA PHE A 79 0.44 0.19 -4.08
C PHE A 79 -0.32 -1.12 -4.35
N PHE A 80 -1.60 -1.17 -3.97
CA PHE A 80 -2.47 -2.32 -4.19
C PHE A 80 -3.84 -1.88 -4.67
N THR A 81 -4.13 -2.10 -5.95
CA THR A 81 -5.29 -1.53 -6.65
C THR A 81 -6.21 -2.60 -7.24
N ALA A 82 -7.49 -2.26 -7.37
CA ALA A 82 -8.49 -3.09 -8.05
C ALA A 82 -8.49 -2.93 -9.58
N ARG A 83 -7.63 -2.05 -10.11
CA ARG A 83 -7.30 -2.03 -11.53
C ARG A 83 -6.81 -3.41 -11.97
N THR A 84 -7.25 -3.84 -13.14
CA THR A 84 -6.81 -5.12 -13.72
C THR A 84 -5.39 -4.98 -14.28
N GLU A 85 -4.73 -6.11 -14.54
CA GLU A 85 -3.40 -6.13 -15.18
C GLU A 85 -3.36 -5.42 -16.54
N GLU A 86 -4.49 -5.33 -17.26
CA GLU A 86 -4.62 -4.56 -18.51
C GLU A 86 -4.29 -3.07 -18.31
N HIS A 87 -4.46 -2.54 -17.11
CA HIS A 87 -4.21 -1.13 -16.78
C HIS A 87 -2.86 -0.90 -16.08
N ARG A 88 -1.98 -1.90 -16.03
CA ARG A 88 -0.68 -1.77 -15.35
C ARG A 88 0.16 -0.65 -15.94
N GLU A 89 0.35 -0.64 -17.27
CA GLU A 89 1.24 0.33 -17.92
C GLU A 89 0.81 1.78 -17.67
N VAL A 90 -0.48 2.07 -17.81
CA VAL A 90 -1.03 3.42 -17.52
C VAL A 90 -0.92 3.78 -16.03
N THR A 91 -1.03 2.79 -15.15
CA THR A 91 -0.92 3.01 -13.69
C THR A 91 0.52 3.31 -13.29
N GLU A 92 1.49 2.54 -13.78
CA GLU A 92 2.92 2.77 -13.52
C GLU A 92 3.38 4.11 -14.08
N ALA A 93 2.97 4.44 -15.32
CA ALA A 93 3.27 5.74 -15.92
C ALA A 93 2.68 6.90 -15.11
N TRP A 94 1.43 6.77 -14.64
CA TRP A 94 0.79 7.80 -13.81
C TRP A 94 1.49 7.96 -12.44
N LEU A 95 1.87 6.86 -11.79
CA LEU A 95 2.58 6.90 -10.50
C LEU A 95 3.93 7.60 -10.62
N ASP A 96 4.68 7.31 -11.70
CA ASP A 96 5.96 7.95 -12.00
C ASP A 96 5.78 9.45 -12.34
N GLU A 97 4.84 9.78 -13.23
CA GLU A 97 4.54 11.16 -13.62
C GLU A 97 4.15 12.03 -12.42
N LYS A 98 3.30 11.51 -11.53
CA LYS A 98 2.88 12.22 -10.31
C LYS A 98 3.96 12.23 -9.22
N GLY A 99 5.05 11.48 -9.38
CA GLY A 99 6.22 11.51 -8.51
C GLY A 99 6.09 10.68 -7.23
N PHE A 100 5.28 9.62 -7.23
CA PHE A 100 5.22 8.69 -6.11
C PHE A 100 6.46 7.81 -6.07
N ARG A 101 7.07 7.69 -4.89
CA ARG A 101 8.14 6.72 -4.63
C ARG A 101 7.55 5.48 -3.99
N TYR A 102 7.71 4.34 -4.66
CA TYR A 102 7.16 3.07 -4.21
C TYR A 102 8.08 1.91 -4.59
N HIS A 103 7.86 0.77 -3.94
CA HIS A 103 8.67 -0.44 -4.11
C HIS A 103 7.94 -1.49 -4.96
N THR A 104 6.64 -1.65 -4.75
CA THR A 104 5.83 -2.68 -5.43
C THR A 104 4.44 -2.19 -5.81
N LEU A 105 3.90 -2.77 -6.88
CA LEU A 105 2.52 -2.56 -7.35
C LEU A 105 1.82 -3.90 -7.55
N LEU A 106 0.79 -4.13 -6.74
CA LEU A 106 -0.12 -5.28 -6.86
C LEU A 106 -1.42 -4.85 -7.54
N MET A 107 -1.78 -5.56 -8.61
CA MET A 107 -3.01 -5.31 -9.37
C MET A 107 -4.06 -6.37 -9.02
N GLY A 108 -5.31 -6.15 -9.43
CA GLY A 108 -6.38 -7.16 -9.31
C GLY A 108 -6.90 -7.37 -7.88
N LYS A 109 -6.75 -6.39 -7.00
CA LYS A 109 -7.45 -6.37 -5.70
C LYS A 109 -8.97 -6.62 -5.90
N PRO A 110 -9.62 -7.45 -5.07
CA PRO A 110 -11.07 -7.63 -5.13
C PRO A 110 -11.82 -6.30 -5.06
N ARG A 111 -12.85 -6.13 -5.89
CA ARG A 111 -13.68 -4.92 -5.96
C ARG A 111 -14.82 -4.97 -4.94
N GLY A 112 -15.30 -3.80 -4.52
CA GLY A 112 -16.55 -3.67 -3.74
C GLY A 112 -16.37 -3.18 -2.30
N GLY A 113 -15.13 -2.97 -1.83
CA GLY A 113 -14.90 -2.52 -0.47
C GLY A 113 -15.20 -3.59 0.58
N ASN A 114 -15.51 -3.14 1.81
CA ASN A 114 -15.77 -4.01 2.97
C ASN A 114 -14.71 -5.11 3.17
N TYR A 115 -13.44 -4.70 3.17
CA TYR A 115 -12.32 -5.63 3.32
C TYR A 115 -12.12 -6.01 4.79
N HIS A 116 -11.96 -7.30 5.05
CA HIS A 116 -11.51 -7.84 6.32
C HIS A 116 -10.20 -8.59 6.05
N TRP A 117 -9.08 -8.04 6.52
CA TRP A 117 -7.76 -8.66 6.32
C TRP A 117 -7.43 -9.54 7.53
N ILE A 118 -7.28 -10.83 7.26
CA ILE A 118 -6.81 -11.83 8.22
C ILE A 118 -5.37 -12.21 7.87
N ASP A 119 -4.48 -12.11 8.85
CA ASP A 119 -3.06 -12.43 8.71
C ASP A 119 -2.53 -12.98 10.05
N ASN A 120 -1.55 -13.88 10.01
CA ASN A 120 -0.88 -14.36 11.22
C ASN A 120 0.15 -13.34 11.76
N HIS A 121 0.47 -12.29 10.99
CA HIS A 121 1.20 -11.12 11.45
C HIS A 121 0.24 -10.00 11.89
N VAL A 122 0.75 -9.07 12.71
CA VAL A 122 -0.04 -7.90 13.14
C VAL A 122 -0.37 -7.02 11.94
N VAL A 123 -1.65 -6.94 11.60
CA VAL A 123 -2.19 -6.02 10.61
C VAL A 123 -2.82 -4.81 11.29
N ARG A 124 -2.69 -3.65 10.64
CA ARG A 124 -3.34 -2.40 11.05
C ARG A 124 -4.11 -1.86 9.86
N ALA A 125 -5.39 -1.53 10.06
CA ALA A 125 -6.21 -0.88 9.06
C ALA A 125 -6.29 0.63 9.36
N THR A 126 -6.14 1.44 8.31
CA THR A 126 -6.42 2.88 8.36
C THR A 126 -7.33 3.21 7.19
N ARG A 127 -8.47 3.84 7.48
CA ARG A 127 -9.41 4.27 6.44
C ARG A 127 -9.08 5.70 6.03
N TYR A 128 -8.70 5.90 4.76
CA TYR A 128 -8.65 7.23 4.17
C TYR A 128 -10.05 7.84 4.11
N SER A 129 -10.16 9.15 4.29
CA SER A 129 -11.45 9.85 4.25
C SER A 129 -11.44 11.13 3.43
N SER A 130 -10.35 11.90 3.47
CA SER A 130 -10.30 13.21 2.79
C SER A 130 -8.91 13.81 2.65
N ARG A 131 -7.99 13.54 3.59
CA ARG A 131 -6.64 14.11 3.62
C ARG A 131 -5.65 13.14 4.23
N PHE A 132 -4.41 13.19 3.73
CA PHE A 132 -3.25 12.59 4.37
C PHE A 132 -2.73 13.55 5.43
N THR A 133 -2.65 13.05 6.65
CA THR A 133 -2.17 13.77 7.82
C THR A 133 -1.36 12.80 8.68
N ASP A 134 -0.70 13.30 9.71
CA ASP A 134 -0.03 12.44 10.69
C ASP A 134 -0.99 11.39 11.27
N LEU A 135 -0.53 10.15 11.33
CA LEU A 135 -1.29 9.06 11.90
C LEU A 135 -1.49 9.27 13.40
N VAL A 136 -2.75 9.27 13.85
CA VAL A 136 -3.11 9.40 15.26
C VAL A 136 -3.67 8.09 15.82
N LYS A 137 -3.38 7.82 17.10
CA LYS A 137 -3.92 6.65 17.79
C LYS A 137 -5.35 6.89 18.26
N ARG A 138 -6.25 5.93 18.03
CA ARG A 138 -7.66 5.93 18.47
C ARG A 138 -8.07 4.51 18.84
N ASN A 139 -8.98 4.37 19.80
CA ASN A 139 -9.65 3.10 20.09
C ASN A 139 -10.90 2.99 19.22
N VAL A 140 -11.08 1.84 18.57
CA VAL A 140 -12.24 1.51 17.74
C VAL A 140 -12.67 0.08 18.03
N GLU A 141 -13.96 -0.19 17.96
CA GLU A 141 -14.49 -1.55 18.02
C GLU A 141 -14.24 -2.24 16.67
N ILE A 142 -13.76 -3.48 16.73
CA ILE A 142 -13.45 -4.32 15.57
C ILE A 142 -13.87 -5.76 15.86
N GLU A 143 -14.07 -6.53 14.80
CA GLU A 143 -14.21 -7.98 14.90
C GLU A 143 -12.82 -8.62 15.04
N VAL A 144 -12.68 -9.54 15.99
CA VAL A 144 -11.48 -10.35 16.22
C VAL A 144 -11.89 -11.80 16.45
N PHE A 145 -10.94 -12.73 16.32
CA PHE A 145 -11.18 -14.12 16.73
C PHE A 145 -11.28 -14.21 18.25
N ASP A 146 -12.08 -15.16 18.72
CA ASP A 146 -12.15 -15.55 20.12
C ASP A 146 -11.00 -16.53 20.42
N ASP A 147 -10.00 -16.07 21.17
CA ASP A 147 -8.78 -16.82 21.52
C ASP A 147 -8.69 -17.18 23.01
N GLU A 148 -9.82 -17.06 23.74
CA GLU A 148 -9.99 -17.52 25.13
C GLU A 148 -10.47 -18.99 25.24
#